data_AF-A0A9X5APA9-F1
#
_entry.id   AF-A0A9X5APA9-F1
#
_cell.length_a   1.000
_cell.length_b   1.000
_cell.length_c   1.000
_cell.angle_alpha   90.00
_cell.angle_beta   90.00
_cell.angle_gamma   90.00
#
_symmetry.space_group_name_H-M   'P 1'
#
loop_
_entity.id
_entity.type
_entity.pdbx_description
1 polymer ?
#
loop_
_entity_poly.entity_id
_entity_poly.type
_entity_poly.pdbx_seq_one_letter_code
_entity_poly.pdbx_strand_id
1 'polypeptide(L)'
;MNSKTKNGINFDLRLHVQKNGSGEWVVTTIYPRFSLTDSIVTNINSGGATNYLIPFLKQEDPECTYDMERYLEVFALQLARHLDQLQMEKYNETLDEIGIDIGLDDMKKIWIYEVNWRPGCPPAFYLELDVVKNTIHYAIFLANKNKLNSTSD
;
A
#
# COMPACT_ATOMS: atom_id res chain seq x y z
N MET A 1 -4.37 12.98 15.54
CA MET A 1 -3.44 12.13 14.78
C MET A 1 -2.17 12.00 15.60
N ASN A 2 -1.89 10.81 16.12
CA ASN A 2 -0.82 10.57 17.08
C ASN A 2 -0.19 9.20 16.84
N SER A 3 0.36 9.01 15.63
CA SER A 3 1.03 7.76 15.25
C SER A 3 2.42 7.71 15.87
N LYS A 4 2.45 7.34 17.15
CA LYS A 4 3.67 7.15 17.93
C LYS A 4 3.72 5.73 18.46
N THR A 5 4.90 5.13 18.36
CA THR A 5 5.18 3.85 19.02
C THR A 5 5.16 4.02 20.53
N LYS A 6 5.09 2.91 21.28
CA LYS A 6 5.25 2.88 22.74
C LYS A 6 6.52 3.57 23.24
N ASN A 7 7.56 3.62 22.42
CA ASN A 7 8.83 4.26 22.72
C ASN A 7 8.89 5.73 22.28
N GLY A 8 7.77 6.31 21.81
CA GLY A 8 7.65 7.71 21.44
C GLY A 8 8.13 8.06 20.02
N ILE A 9 8.53 7.06 19.22
CA ILE A 9 8.98 7.27 17.83
C ILE A 9 7.78 7.49 16.93
N ASN A 10 7.77 8.56 16.12
CA ASN A 10 6.72 8.79 15.12
C ASN A 10 6.84 7.75 14.00
N PHE A 11 5.69 7.28 13.52
CA PHE A 11 5.61 6.40 12.37
C PHE A 11 4.44 6.76 11.47
N ASP A 12 4.50 6.30 10.23
CA ASP A 12 3.34 6.17 9.36
C ASP A 12 3.33 4.76 8.74
N LEU A 13 2.23 4.40 8.09
CA LEU A 13 2.11 3.12 7.38
C LEU A 13 2.02 3.40 5.88
N ARG A 14 2.86 2.70 5.10
CA ARG A 14 2.72 2.58 3.65
C ARG A 14 1.89 1.34 3.35
N LEU A 15 0.79 1.53 2.63
CA LEU A 15 -0.04 0.46 2.10
C LEU A 15 0.15 0.44 0.59
N HIS A 16 0.71 -0.64 0.07
CA HIS A 16 1.04 -0.79 -1.34
C HIS A 16 0.18 -1.89 -1.92
N VAL A 17 -0.64 -1.53 -2.90
CA VAL A 17 -1.58 -2.43 -3.60
C VAL A 17 -1.35 -2.37 -5.10
N GLN A 18 -1.55 -3.50 -5.77
CA GLN A 18 -1.39 -3.64 -7.22
C GLN A 18 -2.47 -4.53 -7.81
N LYS A 19 -2.74 -4.37 -9.11
CA LYS A 19 -3.44 -5.40 -9.87
C LYS A 19 -2.52 -6.59 -10.13
N ASN A 20 -3.01 -7.79 -9.88
CA ASN A 20 -2.30 -9.04 -10.13
C ASN A 20 -2.49 -9.52 -11.59
N GLY A 21 -1.98 -10.72 -11.91
CA GLY A 21 -2.13 -11.35 -13.23
C GLY A 21 -3.56 -11.73 -13.67
N SER A 22 -4.55 -11.54 -12.80
CA SER A 22 -5.97 -11.69 -13.13
C SER A 22 -6.67 -10.33 -13.26
N GLY A 23 -5.93 -9.22 -13.12
CA GLY A 23 -6.46 -7.86 -13.12
C GLY A 23 -7.15 -7.46 -11.82
N GLU A 24 -7.01 -8.24 -10.75
CA GLU A 24 -7.62 -7.99 -9.45
C GLU A 24 -6.68 -7.25 -8.51
N TRP A 25 -7.21 -6.27 -7.77
CA TRP A 25 -6.48 -5.56 -6.72
C TRP A 25 -6.11 -6.51 -5.58
N VAL A 26 -4.82 -6.57 -5.26
CA VAL A 26 -4.22 -7.32 -4.15
C VAL A 26 -3.32 -6.41 -3.31
N VAL A 27 -3.14 -6.77 -2.04
CA VAL A 27 -2.13 -6.15 -1.17
C VAL A 27 -0.78 -6.72 -1.55
N THR A 28 0.12 -5.85 -2.03
CA THR A 28 1.51 -6.23 -2.33
C THR A 28 2.32 -6.21 -1.04
N THR A 29 2.24 -5.12 -0.29
CA THR A 29 2.91 -5.01 1.00
C THR A 29 2.30 -3.90 1.85
N ILE A 30 2.38 -4.06 3.16
CA ILE A 30 2.07 -3.01 4.12
C ILE A 30 3.24 -2.97 5.10
N TYR A 31 3.77 -1.79 5.38
CA TYR A 31 4.89 -1.65 6.30
C TYR A 31 4.92 -0.29 7.00
N PRO A 32 5.36 -0.26 8.28
CA PRO A 32 5.66 0.98 8.97
C PRO A 32 6.92 1.65 8.45
N ARG A 33 6.90 2.97 8.46
CA ARG A 33 8.05 3.85 8.21
C ARG A 33 8.26 4.71 9.45
N PHE A 34 9.48 4.77 9.95
CA PHE A 34 9.81 5.49 11.19
C PHE A 34 10.60 6.77 10.88
N SER A 35 10.37 7.85 11.63
CA SER A 35 11.24 9.03 11.57
C SER A 35 12.54 8.77 12.33
N LEU A 36 13.64 9.39 11.89
CA LEU A 36 14.94 9.20 12.53
C LEU A 36 15.14 10.03 13.81
N THR A 37 14.41 11.12 14.02
CA THR A 37 14.44 11.96 15.24
C THR A 37 13.44 13.09 15.03
N ASP A 38 12.50 13.32 15.96
CA ASP A 38 11.56 14.46 16.11
C ASP A 38 10.85 15.04 14.85
N SER A 39 11.08 14.50 13.65
CA SER A 39 10.42 14.91 12.42
C SER A 39 9.07 14.24 12.32
N ILE A 40 8.11 15.02 11.82
CA ILE A 40 6.72 14.58 11.57
C ILE A 40 6.66 13.73 10.29
N VAL A 41 7.65 13.86 9.39
CA VAL A 41 7.69 13.19 8.09
C VAL A 41 8.69 12.03 8.12
N THR A 42 8.22 10.82 7.79
CA THR A 42 9.04 9.60 7.73
C THR A 42 9.43 9.25 6.29
N ASN A 43 10.38 9.99 5.73
CA ASN A 43 10.92 9.64 4.42
C ASN A 43 12.06 8.63 4.56
N ILE A 44 11.88 7.40 4.04
CA ILE A 44 12.91 6.34 4.09
C ILE A 44 14.16 6.74 3.30
N ASN A 45 14.01 7.49 2.19
CA ASN A 45 15.16 8.00 1.42
C ASN A 45 15.97 9.05 2.18
N SER A 46 15.47 9.53 3.33
CA SER A 46 16.17 10.46 4.23
C SER A 46 16.75 9.75 5.47
N GLY A 47 16.85 8.42 5.45
CA GLY A 47 17.45 7.60 6.52
C GLY A 47 16.45 6.92 7.45
N GLY A 48 15.15 7.07 7.21
CA GLY A 48 14.11 6.39 8.01
C GLY A 48 14.28 4.86 8.03
N ALA A 49 13.94 4.25 9.17
CA ALA A 49 13.92 2.79 9.29
C ALA A 49 12.54 2.23 8.87
N THR A 50 12.49 0.94 8.53
CA THR A 50 11.24 0.21 8.31
C THR A 50 11.32 -1.17 8.95
N ASN A 51 10.16 -1.77 9.17
CA ASN A 51 10.00 -3.11 9.72
C ASN A 51 8.87 -3.83 8.98
N TYR A 52 8.73 -5.13 9.17
CA TYR A 52 7.54 -5.85 8.70
C TYR A 52 6.32 -5.46 9.56
N LEU A 53 5.14 -5.38 8.93
CA LEU A 53 3.90 -5.01 9.62
C LEU A 53 3.60 -5.91 10.82
N ILE A 54 3.67 -7.24 10.67
CA ILE A 54 3.24 -8.16 11.73
C ILE A 54 4.12 -8.11 12.98
N PRO A 55 5.46 -8.18 12.88
CA PRO A 55 6.33 -7.93 14.03
C PRO A 55 6.09 -6.57 14.68
N PHE A 56 5.88 -5.52 13.89
CA PHE A 56 5.58 -4.18 14.39
C PHE A 56 4.26 -4.15 15.18
N LEU A 57 3.16 -4.62 14.59
CA LEU A 57 1.87 -4.67 15.26
C LEU A 57 1.92 -5.53 16.53
N LYS A 58 2.64 -6.65 16.52
CA LYS A 58 2.82 -7.48 17.73
C LYS A 58 3.57 -6.75 18.83
N GLN A 59 4.55 -5.92 18.49
CA GLN A 59 5.29 -5.12 19.47
C GLN A 59 4.40 -4.01 20.07
N GLU A 60 3.63 -3.32 19.23
CA GLU A 60 2.80 -2.19 19.64
C GLU A 60 1.50 -2.63 20.31
N ASP A 61 0.84 -3.67 19.82
CA ASP A 61 -0.40 -4.21 20.38
C ASP A 61 -0.66 -5.68 19.93
N PRO A 62 -0.16 -6.67 20.69
CA PRO A 62 -0.30 -8.08 20.36
C PRO A 62 -1.76 -8.51 20.17
N GLU A 63 -2.67 -8.04 21.03
CA GLU A 63 -4.07 -8.47 21.07
C GLU A 63 -4.86 -7.95 19.87
N CYS A 64 -4.49 -6.79 19.33
CA CYS A 64 -5.16 -6.20 18.17
C CYS A 64 -4.44 -6.47 16.84
N THR A 65 -3.36 -7.26 16.83
CA THR A 65 -2.54 -7.47 15.61
C THR A 65 -3.36 -7.99 14.43
N TYR A 66 -4.16 -9.03 14.64
CA TYR A 66 -4.96 -9.65 13.59
C TYR A 66 -6.01 -8.69 13.02
N ASP A 67 -6.75 -8.01 13.90
CA ASP A 67 -7.81 -7.08 13.48
C ASP A 67 -7.23 -5.86 12.75
N MET A 68 -6.07 -5.35 13.20
CA MET A 68 -5.39 -4.23 12.55
C MET A 68 -4.84 -4.60 11.18
N GLU A 69 -4.23 -5.78 11.02
CA GLU A 69 -3.79 -6.28 9.72
C GLU A 69 -4.97 -6.31 8.73
N ARG A 70 -6.08 -6.95 9.12
CA ARG A 70 -7.28 -7.04 8.29
C ARG A 70 -7.91 -5.70 7.98
N TYR A 71 -7.94 -4.80 8.96
CA TYR A 71 -8.48 -3.45 8.78
C TYR A 71 -7.68 -2.67 7.73
N LEU A 72 -6.35 -2.74 7.78
CA LEU A 72 -5.46 -2.10 6.81
C LEU A 72 -5.60 -2.71 5.41
N GLU A 73 -5.64 -4.04 5.30
CA GLU A 73 -5.83 -4.74 4.01
C GLU A 73 -7.16 -4.34 3.34
N VAL A 74 -8.27 -4.42 4.09
CA VAL A 74 -9.60 -4.10 3.58
C VAL A 74 -9.67 -2.63 3.15
N PHE A 75 -9.15 -1.72 3.98
CA PHE A 75 -9.11 -0.30 3.68
C PHE A 75 -8.32 -0.02 2.37
N ALA A 76 -7.12 -0.58 2.24
CA ALA A 76 -6.26 -0.35 1.07
C ALA A 76 -6.94 -0.82 -0.22
N LEU A 77 -7.53 -2.02 -0.21
CA LEU A 77 -8.19 -2.60 -1.38
C LEU A 77 -9.47 -1.85 -1.74
N GLN A 78 -10.25 -1.41 -0.75
CA GLN A 78 -11.47 -0.63 -1.00
C GLN A 78 -11.14 0.74 -1.60
N LEU A 79 -10.15 1.44 -1.03
CA LEU A 79 -9.74 2.74 -1.54
C LEU A 79 -9.18 2.62 -2.97
N ALA A 80 -8.35 1.62 -3.25
CA ALA A 80 -7.80 1.42 -4.59
C ALA A 80 -8.88 1.11 -5.63
N ARG A 81 -9.83 0.22 -5.32
CA ARG A 81 -10.97 -0.07 -6.20
C ARG A 81 -11.81 1.18 -6.47
N HIS A 82 -12.05 1.99 -5.44
CA HIS A 82 -12.83 3.22 -5.59
C HIS A 82 -12.11 4.24 -6.47
N LEU A 83 -10.81 4.45 -6.27
CA LEU A 83 -10.01 5.37 -7.10
C LEU A 83 -9.89 4.90 -8.54
N ASP A 84 -9.70 3.60 -8.77
CA ASP A 84 -9.66 2.99 -10.11
C ASP A 84 -11.00 3.14 -10.84
N GLN A 85 -12.12 2.94 -10.13
CA GLN A 85 -13.45 3.19 -10.67
C GLN A 85 -13.64 4.65 -11.06
N LEU A 86 -13.26 5.59 -10.18
CA LEU A 86 -13.35 7.02 -10.48
C LEU A 86 -12.46 7.43 -11.68
N GLN A 87 -11.27 6.84 -11.80
CA GLN A 87 -10.36 7.07 -12.94
C GLN A 87 -11.00 6.59 -14.25
N MET A 88 -11.61 5.41 -14.23
CA MET A 88 -12.34 4.85 -15.37
C MET A 88 -13.51 5.74 -15.77
N GLU A 89 -14.35 6.14 -14.82
CA GLU A 89 -15.54 6.95 -15.08
C GLU A 89 -15.20 8.34 -15.63
N LYS A 90 -14.11 8.96 -15.17
CA LYS A 90 -13.74 10.33 -15.55
C LYS A 90 -12.82 10.42 -16.76
N TYR A 91 -11.95 9.43 -16.95
CA TYR A 91 -10.86 9.50 -17.92
C TYR A 91 -10.81 8.31 -18.88
N ASN A 92 -11.67 7.29 -18.68
CA ASN A 92 -11.64 6.04 -19.45
C ASN A 92 -10.26 5.32 -19.37
N GLU A 93 -9.61 5.45 -18.21
CA GLU A 93 -8.30 4.89 -17.90
C GLU A 93 -8.38 4.02 -16.64
N THR A 94 -7.43 3.09 -16.47
CA THR A 94 -7.33 2.25 -15.26
C THR A 94 -6.06 2.53 -14.51
N LEU A 95 -6.13 2.48 -13.19
CA LEU A 95 -4.97 2.42 -12.32
C LEU A 95 -4.50 0.97 -12.18
N ASP A 96 -3.22 0.78 -11.87
CA ASP A 96 -2.54 -0.51 -11.81
C ASP A 96 -1.79 -0.74 -10.49
N GLU A 97 -1.41 0.36 -9.82
CA GLU A 97 -0.59 0.34 -8.62
C GLU A 97 -0.80 1.61 -7.78
N ILE A 98 -1.04 1.46 -6.48
CA ILE A 98 -1.26 2.59 -5.57
C ILE A 98 -0.45 2.40 -4.28
N GLY A 99 0.26 3.45 -3.88
CA GLY A 99 0.85 3.60 -2.55
C GLY A 99 0.03 4.58 -1.73
N ILE A 100 -0.42 4.17 -0.55
CA ILE A 100 -1.26 4.96 0.35
C ILE A 100 -0.49 5.16 1.64
N ASP A 101 -0.28 6.42 2.02
CA ASP A 101 0.43 6.76 3.25
C ASP A 101 -0.59 7.20 4.27
N ILE A 102 -0.57 6.55 5.43
CA ILE A 102 -1.55 6.82 6.48
C ILE A 102 -0.92 6.98 7.85
N GLY A 103 -1.60 7.72 8.70
CA GLY A 103 -1.47 7.69 10.14
C GLY A 103 -2.62 6.94 10.82
N LEU A 104 -2.38 6.58 12.07
CA LEU A 104 -3.37 6.16 13.05
C LEU A 104 -3.51 7.22 14.16
N ASP A 105 -4.73 7.49 14.60
CA ASP A 105 -4.98 8.24 15.84
C ASP A 105 -5.06 7.32 17.07
N ASP A 106 -5.28 7.92 18.25
CA ASP A 106 -5.35 7.18 19.52
C ASP A 106 -6.51 6.17 19.57
N MET A 107 -7.51 6.31 18.69
CA MET A 107 -8.63 5.38 18.51
C MET A 107 -8.40 4.41 17.34
N LYS A 108 -7.18 4.35 16.81
CA LYS A 108 -6.76 3.53 15.65
C LYS A 108 -7.54 3.84 14.37
N LYS A 109 -8.13 5.04 14.24
CA LYS A 109 -8.74 5.46 12.97
C LYS A 109 -7.65 5.84 11.98
N ILE A 110 -7.90 5.49 10.72
CA ILE A 110 -7.01 5.77 9.59
C ILE A 110 -7.16 7.24 9.17
N TRP A 111 -6.04 7.93 9.06
CA TRP A 111 -5.90 9.27 8.51
C TRP A 111 -5.00 9.20 7.27
N ILE A 112 -5.50 9.57 6.09
CA ILE A 112 -4.72 9.54 4.85
C ILE A 112 -3.84 10.79 4.76
N TYR A 113 -2.55 10.61 4.45
CA TYR A 113 -1.61 11.71 4.22
C TYR A 113 -1.47 11.99 2.72
N GLU A 114 -1.14 10.95 1.96
CA GLU A 114 -0.94 11.01 0.53
C GLU A 114 -1.37 9.70 -0.14
N VAL A 115 -1.72 9.81 -1.42
CA VAL A 115 -1.99 8.67 -2.29
C VAL A 115 -1.20 8.88 -3.56
N ASN A 116 -0.28 7.97 -3.85
CA ASN A 116 0.60 8.03 -5.00
C ASN A 116 0.22 6.94 -6.01
N TRP A 117 -0.01 7.34 -7.26
CA TRP A 117 -0.02 6.40 -8.37
C TRP A 117 1.43 6.04 -8.72
N ARG A 118 1.73 4.74 -8.80
CA ARG A 118 3.09 4.21 -9.04
C ARG A 118 4.12 4.77 -8.04
N PRO A 119 3.99 4.39 -6.75
CA PRO A 119 4.85 4.87 -5.66
C PRO A 119 6.31 4.42 -5.78
N GLY A 120 6.62 3.55 -6.74
CA GLY A 120 7.93 2.95 -6.91
C GLY A 120 8.16 1.79 -5.96
N CYS A 121 9.42 1.40 -5.88
CA CYS A 121 9.83 0.20 -5.18
C CYS A 121 9.85 0.39 -3.65
N PRO A 122 9.25 -0.51 -2.85
CA PRO A 122 9.42 -0.51 -1.41
C PRO A 122 10.91 -0.66 -1.06
N PRO A 123 11.50 0.23 -0.25
CA PRO A 123 12.94 0.28 -0.02
C PRO A 123 13.46 -0.83 0.93
N ALA A 124 12.80 -1.99 1.03
CA ALA A 124 13.20 -3.04 1.96
C ALA A 124 12.75 -4.47 1.59
N PHE A 125 13.42 -5.45 2.20
CA PHE A 125 12.97 -6.83 2.40
C PHE A 125 12.65 -7.66 1.14
N TYR A 126 13.31 -7.42 0.00
CA TYR A 126 13.00 -8.09 -1.28
C TYR A 126 11.56 -7.86 -1.78
N LEU A 127 10.80 -6.94 -1.17
CA LEU A 127 9.45 -6.58 -1.59
C LEU A 127 9.43 -6.03 -3.02
N GLU A 128 10.58 -5.54 -3.49
CA GLU A 128 10.85 -5.21 -4.89
C GLU A 128 10.42 -6.31 -5.85
N LEU A 129 10.67 -7.58 -5.50
CA LEU A 129 10.36 -8.70 -6.37
C LEU A 129 8.86 -8.93 -6.50
N ASP A 130 8.09 -8.71 -5.43
CA ASP A 130 6.65 -8.92 -5.46
C ASP A 130 5.96 -7.80 -6.26
N VAL A 131 6.46 -6.57 -6.15
CA VAL A 131 6.05 -5.46 -7.03
C VAL A 131 6.31 -5.80 -8.49
N VAL A 132 7.52 -6.23 -8.82
CA VAL A 132 7.91 -6.58 -10.19
C VAL A 132 7.09 -7.76 -10.73
N LYS A 133 6.86 -8.81 -9.93
CA LYS A 133 6.04 -9.96 -10.33
C LYS A 133 4.62 -9.54 -10.68
N ASN A 134 3.97 -8.76 -9.82
CA ASN A 134 2.60 -8.29 -10.07
C ASN A 134 2.54 -7.41 -11.32
N THR A 135 3.49 -6.50 -11.50
CA THR A 135 3.57 -5.65 -12.70
C THR A 135 3.72 -6.48 -13.98
N ILE A 136 4.62 -7.46 -14.01
CA ILE A 136 4.82 -8.33 -15.18
C ILE A 136 3.56 -9.16 -15.47
N HIS A 137 2.97 -9.77 -14.44
CA HIS A 137 1.77 -10.58 -14.60
C HIS A 137 0.58 -9.75 -15.07
N TYR A 138 0.41 -8.53 -14.56
CA TYR A 138 -0.64 -7.63 -15.01
C TYR A 138 -0.42 -7.14 -16.46
N ALA A 139 0.82 -6.89 -16.87
CA ALA A 139 1.14 -6.57 -18.26
C ALA A 139 0.77 -7.73 -19.21
N ILE A 140 1.04 -8.98 -18.81
CA ILE A 140 0.63 -10.18 -19.57
C ILE A 140 -0.91 -10.27 -19.65
N PHE A 141 -1.61 -10.02 -18.54
CA PHE A 141 -3.07 -9.96 -18.51
C PHE A 141 -3.63 -8.95 -19.51
N LEU A 142 -3.10 -7.72 -19.52
CA LEU A 142 -3.53 -6.69 -20.46
C LEU A 142 -3.25 -7.08 -21.92
N ALA A 143 -2.08 -7.66 -22.21
CA ALA A 143 -1.74 -8.12 -23.54
C ALA A 143 -2.71 -9.22 -24.03
N ASN A 144 -3.09 -10.15 -23.17
CA ASN A 144 -4.05 -11.21 -23.50
C ASN A 144 -5.47 -10.66 -23.68
N LYS A 145 -5.90 -9.73 -22.81
CA LYS A 145 -7.20 -9.05 -22.92
C LYS A 145 -7.32 -8.28 -24.25
N ASN A 146 -6.27 -7.57 -24.65
CA ASN A 146 -6.25 -6.83 -25.91
C ASN A 146 -6.31 -7.76 -27.12
N LYS A 147 -5.62 -8.91 -27.09
CA LYS A 147 -5.72 -9.92 -28.16
C LYS A 147 -7.16 -10.42 -28.33
N LEU A 148 -7.81 -10.80 -27.23
CA LEU A 148 -9.20 -11.28 -27.24
C LEU A 148 -10.16 -10.24 -27.84
N ASN A 149 -10.00 -8.97 -27.47
CA ASN A 149 -10.82 -7.88 -28.01
C ASN A 149 -10.58 -7.71 -29.52
N SER A 150 -9.33 -7.81 -30.00
CA SER A 150 -9.00 -7.68 -31.43
C SER A 150 -9.44 -8.85 -32.33
N THR A 151 -9.73 -10.03 -31.75
CA THR A 151 -10.23 -11.21 -32.51
C THR A 151 -11.75 -11.35 -32.49
N SER A 152 -12.44 -10.43 -31.82
CA SER A 152 -13.90 -10.41 -31.68
C SER A 152 -14.59 -9.46 -32.67
N ASP A 153 -13.80 -8.77 -33.51
CA ASP A 153 -14.21 -7.93 -34.64
C ASP A 153 -13.90 -8.66 -35.98
#